data_AF-A0A4U6X0P3-F1
#
_entry.id   AF-A0A4U6X0P3-F1
#
_cell.length_a   1.000
_cell.length_b   1.000
_cell.length_c   1.000
_cell.angle_alpha   90.00
_cell.angle_beta   90.00
_cell.angle_gamma   90.00
#
_symmetry.space_group_name_H-M   'P 1'
#
loop_
_entity.id
_entity.type
_entity.pdbx_description
1 polymer ?
#
loop_
_entity_poly.entity_id
_entity_poly.type
_entity_poly.pdbx_seq_one_letter_code
_entity_poly.pdbx_strand_id
1 'polypeptide(L)'
;KQHADTHQGWVTNTEWQEFLVLDDEYDEVDATGPAASGYPITYFWDIRSLENPKQTGFYRSEAYGIDHNQFVIDGLAYQSHYGAGLRILDVSSLPEDPTGGKVSEVGFFDVYPENDNEPRGGSIDFVGTWSHYPYFKSGHILVNTIERGAFVVKRAA
;
A
#
# COMPACT_ATOMS: atom_id res chain seq x y z
N LYS A 1 -9.41 -10.24 16.60
CA LYS A 1 -9.77 -8.90 16.09
C LYS A 1 -9.55 -8.92 14.59
N GLN A 2 -10.35 -8.17 13.83
CA GLN A 2 -10.22 -8.13 12.37
C GLN A 2 -9.16 -7.10 11.92
N HIS A 3 -8.98 -6.05 12.71
CA HIS A 3 -8.02 -4.96 12.48
C HIS A 3 -7.12 -4.74 13.70
N ALA A 4 -5.91 -4.23 13.46
CA ALA A 4 -4.92 -3.90 14.48
C ALA A 4 -4.85 -2.38 14.69
N ASP A 5 -4.25 -1.63 13.75
CA ASP A 5 -4.21 -0.17 13.71
C ASP A 5 -4.58 0.34 12.31
N THR A 6 -5.84 0.71 12.11
CA THR A 6 -6.29 1.33 10.85
C THR A 6 -5.58 2.66 10.65
N HIS A 7 -4.59 2.68 9.76
CA HIS A 7 -3.56 3.71 9.75
C HIS A 7 -3.83 4.81 8.71
N GLN A 8 -3.82 4.49 7.42
CA GLN A 8 -4.08 5.45 6.35
C GLN A 8 -5.12 4.94 5.34
N GLY A 9 -6.01 5.86 4.95
CA GLY A 9 -6.91 5.69 3.81
C GLY A 9 -6.72 6.79 2.78
N TRP A 10 -6.94 6.46 1.50
CA TRP A 10 -6.89 7.43 0.41
C TRP A 10 -8.00 7.19 -0.61
N VAL A 11 -8.67 8.26 -1.04
CA VAL A 11 -9.74 8.16 -2.04
C VAL A 11 -9.15 7.91 -3.42
N THR A 12 -9.77 7.03 -4.21
CA THR A 12 -9.28 6.73 -5.57
C THR A 12 -9.52 7.88 -6.55
N ASN A 13 -10.50 8.75 -6.22
CA ASN A 13 -10.85 9.93 -6.98
C ASN A 13 -11.25 11.06 -6.00
N THR A 14 -10.56 12.20 -6.05
CA THR A 14 -10.79 13.32 -5.13
C THR A 14 -12.04 14.15 -5.43
N GLU A 15 -12.60 14.03 -6.63
CA GLU A 15 -13.82 14.74 -7.05
C GLU A 15 -15.09 13.99 -6.63
N TRP A 16 -15.18 12.70 -6.95
CA TRP A 16 -16.38 11.88 -6.66
C TRP A 16 -16.32 11.15 -5.32
N GLN A 17 -15.12 10.77 -4.86
CA GLN A 17 -14.88 10.13 -3.56
C GLN A 17 -15.77 8.90 -3.30
N GLU A 18 -15.91 8.04 -4.29
CA GLU A 18 -16.78 6.85 -4.20
C GLU A 18 -16.08 5.63 -3.59
N PHE A 19 -14.76 5.55 -3.75
CA PHE A 19 -13.95 4.43 -3.27
C PHE A 19 -12.73 4.90 -2.47
N LEU A 20 -12.37 4.11 -1.47
CA LEU A 20 -11.24 4.32 -0.58
C LEU A 20 -10.36 3.05 -0.57
N VAL A 21 -9.06 3.25 -0.71
CA VAL A 21 -8.04 2.22 -0.38
C VAL A 21 -7.55 2.47 1.05
N LEU A 22 -7.28 1.40 1.81
CA LEU A 22 -6.94 1.50 3.22
C LEU A 22 -5.93 0.42 3.64
N ASP A 23 -4.99 0.80 4.48
CA ASP A 23 -4.01 -0.07 5.15
C ASP A 23 -4.33 -0.22 6.65
N ASP A 24 -3.75 -1.24 7.29
CA ASP A 24 -4.01 -1.63 8.69
C ASP A 24 -2.70 -2.03 9.38
N GLU A 25 -1.90 -1.01 9.70
CA GLU A 25 -0.58 -1.18 10.28
C GLU A 25 -0.65 -2.09 11.53
N TYR A 26 0.41 -2.87 11.76
CA TYR A 26 0.56 -3.87 12.83
C TYR A 26 -0.21 -5.18 12.65
N ASP A 27 -1.13 -5.33 11.70
CA ASP A 27 -1.90 -6.58 11.60
C ASP A 27 -1.02 -7.80 11.21
N GLU A 28 0.13 -7.57 10.58
CA GLU A 28 1.19 -8.57 10.35
C GLU A 28 2.00 -8.90 11.61
N VAL A 29 2.28 -7.89 12.45
CA VAL A 29 3.02 -8.02 13.71
C VAL A 29 2.20 -8.83 14.72
N ASP A 30 0.92 -8.48 14.84
CA ASP A 30 -0.03 -9.14 15.75
C ASP A 30 -0.54 -10.47 15.19
N ALA A 31 -0.19 -10.78 13.93
CA ALA A 31 -0.62 -11.96 13.19
C ALA A 31 -2.15 -12.12 13.20
N THR A 32 -2.88 -11.07 12.81
CA THR A 32 -4.35 -11.05 12.79
C THR A 32 -4.92 -10.80 11.41
N GLY A 33 -6.22 -11.08 11.25
CA GLY A 33 -6.92 -10.83 10.00
C GLY A 33 -6.34 -11.57 8.79
N PRO A 34 -6.60 -11.08 7.56
CA PRO A 34 -6.00 -11.59 6.33
C PRO A 34 -4.46 -11.44 6.29
N ALA A 35 -3.90 -10.47 7.01
CA ALA A 35 -2.47 -10.22 7.06
C ALA A 35 -1.71 -11.10 8.07
N ALA A 36 -2.40 -12.01 8.78
CA ALA A 36 -1.78 -12.93 9.76
C ALA A 36 -0.64 -13.79 9.19
N SER A 37 -0.57 -13.90 7.86
CA SER A 37 0.51 -14.56 7.15
C SER A 37 1.75 -13.67 6.93
N GLY A 38 1.74 -12.42 7.39
CA GLY A 38 2.76 -11.38 7.26
C GLY A 38 2.90 -10.78 5.86
N TYR A 39 1.81 -10.79 5.09
CA TYR A 39 1.76 -10.16 3.78
C TYR A 39 0.76 -9.00 3.85
N PRO A 40 1.20 -7.77 3.57
CA PRO A 40 0.37 -6.58 3.70
C PRO A 40 -0.94 -6.64 2.92
N ILE A 41 -1.98 -5.99 3.48
CA ILE A 41 -3.34 -6.04 2.95
C ILE A 41 -3.85 -4.63 2.67
N THR A 42 -4.14 -4.36 1.40
CA THR A 42 -4.84 -3.15 1.01
C THR A 42 -6.33 -3.44 0.91
N TYR A 43 -7.11 -2.89 1.83
CA TYR A 43 -8.56 -3.02 1.85
C TYR A 43 -9.23 -2.04 0.89
N PHE A 44 -10.32 -2.48 0.26
CA PHE A 44 -11.12 -1.65 -0.65
C PHE A 44 -12.50 -1.39 -0.07
N TRP A 45 -12.90 -0.13 -0.08
CA TRP A 45 -14.15 0.33 0.49
C TRP A 45 -14.97 1.11 -0.54
N ASP A 46 -16.24 0.76 -0.67
CA ASP A 46 -17.28 1.58 -1.30
C ASP A 46 -17.84 2.54 -0.24
N ILE A 47 -17.57 3.83 -0.43
CA ILE A 47 -17.92 4.91 0.49
C ILE A 47 -18.99 5.85 -0.08
N ARG A 48 -19.68 5.47 -1.17
CA ARG A 48 -20.77 6.26 -1.77
C ARG A 48 -21.90 6.58 -0.79
N SER A 49 -22.07 5.76 0.24
CA SER A 49 -22.90 6.05 1.41
C SER A 49 -22.00 6.24 2.63
N LEU A 50 -21.85 7.49 3.09
CA LEU A 50 -21.07 7.80 4.29
C LEU A 50 -21.72 7.26 5.58
N GLU A 51 -23.03 6.99 5.55
CA GLU A 51 -23.76 6.38 6.67
C GLU A 51 -23.59 4.85 6.73
N ASN A 52 -23.20 4.23 5.61
CA ASN A 52 -23.06 2.79 5.49
C ASN A 52 -21.92 2.42 4.51
N PRO A 53 -20.66 2.75 4.84
CA PRO A 53 -19.52 2.36 4.03
C PRO A 53 -19.37 0.83 4.04
N LYS A 54 -18.93 0.26 2.92
CA LYS A 54 -18.81 -1.19 2.78
C LYS A 54 -17.39 -1.56 2.36
N GLN A 55 -16.75 -2.42 3.14
CA GLN A 55 -15.54 -3.09 2.69
C GLN A 55 -15.93 -4.13 1.62
N THR A 56 -15.53 -3.90 0.38
CA THR A 56 -15.93 -4.70 -0.79
C THR A 56 -14.91 -5.76 -1.17
N GLY A 57 -13.66 -5.61 -0.75
CA GLY A 57 -12.59 -6.55 -1.05
C GLY A 57 -11.25 -6.15 -0.44
N PHE A 58 -10.19 -6.81 -0.89
CA PHE A 58 -8.82 -6.49 -0.53
C PHE A 58 -7.83 -7.04 -1.56
N TYR A 59 -6.65 -6.44 -1.62
CA TYR A 59 -5.47 -6.96 -2.30
C TYR A 59 -4.44 -7.41 -1.27
N ARG A 60 -3.83 -8.58 -1.50
CA ARG A 60 -2.72 -9.07 -0.67
C ARG A 60 -1.42 -8.90 -1.44
N SER A 61 -0.49 -8.16 -0.86
CA SER A 61 0.86 -7.98 -1.37
C SER A 61 1.59 -9.32 -1.55
N GLU A 62 2.41 -9.42 -2.59
CA GLU A 62 3.34 -10.55 -2.76
C GLU A 62 4.62 -10.38 -1.94
N ALA A 63 4.95 -9.15 -1.54
CA ALA A 63 6.10 -8.86 -0.71
C ALA A 63 5.77 -9.07 0.77
N TYR A 64 6.66 -9.79 1.47
CA TYR A 64 6.56 -10.02 2.91
C TYR A 64 7.05 -8.79 3.67
N GLY A 65 6.23 -8.25 4.58
CA GLY A 65 6.51 -6.98 5.25
C GLY A 65 5.31 -6.42 6.02
N ILE A 66 5.38 -5.14 6.36
CA ILE A 66 4.33 -4.39 7.07
C ILE A 66 3.84 -3.27 6.13
N ASP A 67 2.52 -3.12 5.93
CA ASP A 67 2.00 -1.93 5.23
C ASP A 67 2.17 -0.65 6.05
N HIS A 68 2.08 0.49 5.36
CA HIS A 68 2.15 1.80 5.98
C HIS A 68 1.60 2.82 4.95
N ASN A 69 2.19 4.00 4.85
CA ASN A 69 1.61 5.13 4.13
C ASN A 69 1.33 4.90 2.63
N GLN A 70 0.19 5.40 2.15
CA GLN A 70 -0.21 5.37 0.74
C GLN A 70 -0.86 6.65 0.20
N PHE A 71 -0.72 6.85 -1.11
CA PHE A 71 -1.36 7.92 -1.88
C PHE A 71 -1.88 7.40 -3.22
N VAL A 72 -3.07 7.83 -3.64
CA VAL A 72 -3.60 7.51 -4.97
C VAL A 72 -3.47 8.69 -5.92
N ILE A 73 -2.92 8.45 -7.10
CA ILE A 73 -2.81 9.41 -8.21
C ILE A 73 -3.12 8.68 -9.51
N ASP A 74 -4.08 9.20 -10.28
CA ASP A 74 -4.41 8.73 -11.64
C ASP A 74 -4.61 7.20 -11.75
N GLY A 75 -5.34 6.62 -10.79
CA GLY A 75 -5.63 5.19 -10.75
C GLY A 75 -4.51 4.31 -10.18
N LEU A 76 -3.41 4.90 -9.71
CA LEU A 76 -2.30 4.17 -9.08
C LEU A 76 -2.23 4.48 -7.59
N ALA A 77 -2.22 3.43 -6.76
CA ALA A 77 -1.91 3.53 -5.34
C ALA A 77 -0.41 3.32 -5.13
N TYR A 78 0.28 4.35 -4.67
CA TYR A 78 1.69 4.29 -4.28
C TYR A 78 1.74 4.06 -2.77
N GLN A 79 2.51 3.07 -2.32
CA GLN A 79 2.50 2.60 -0.95
C GLN A 79 3.94 2.42 -0.45
N SER A 80 4.26 2.98 0.71
CA SER A 80 5.50 2.70 1.42
C SER A 80 5.23 1.58 2.41
N HIS A 81 5.87 0.43 2.25
CA HIS A 81 5.67 -0.74 3.11
C HIS A 81 6.96 -1.07 3.85
N TYR A 82 7.45 -0.18 4.71
CA TYR A 82 8.67 -0.38 5.52
C TYR A 82 9.79 -1.12 4.77
N GLY A 83 10.20 -2.29 5.27
CA GLY A 83 11.28 -3.11 4.71
C GLY A 83 10.95 -3.74 3.36
N ALA A 84 9.69 -3.73 2.93
CA ALA A 84 9.27 -4.14 1.60
C ALA A 84 9.34 -2.99 0.58
N GLY A 85 9.68 -1.76 1.00
CA GLY A 85 9.97 -0.66 0.09
C GLY A 85 8.73 0.03 -0.50
N LEU A 86 8.93 0.76 -1.62
CA LEU A 86 7.84 1.37 -2.38
C LEU A 86 7.14 0.30 -3.23
N ARG A 87 5.82 0.22 -3.13
CA ARG A 87 4.93 -0.66 -3.90
C ARG A 87 3.92 0.19 -4.67
N ILE A 88 3.56 -0.21 -5.88
CA ILE A 88 2.63 0.54 -6.72
C ILE A 88 1.57 -0.40 -7.26
N LEU A 89 0.32 -0.17 -6.89
CA LEU A 89 -0.83 -0.95 -7.35
C LEU A 89 -1.62 -0.17 -8.40
N ASP A 90 -2.09 -0.86 -9.44
CA ASP A 90 -3.14 -0.35 -10.31
C ASP A 90 -4.50 -0.61 -9.67
N VAL A 91 -5.14 0.47 -9.23
CA VAL A 91 -6.45 0.47 -8.57
C VAL A 91 -7.53 1.10 -9.46
N SER A 92 -7.23 1.33 -10.75
CA SER A 92 -8.13 2.05 -11.65
C SER A 92 -9.43 1.30 -11.93
N SER A 93 -9.46 -0.02 -11.70
CA SER A 93 -10.61 -0.89 -11.95
C SER A 93 -11.65 -0.93 -10.82
N LEU A 94 -11.38 -0.29 -9.68
CA LEU A 94 -12.27 -0.35 -8.51
C LEU A 94 -13.70 0.17 -8.77
N PRO A 95 -13.91 1.20 -9.61
CA PRO A 95 -15.27 1.61 -9.97
C PRO A 95 -16.08 0.55 -10.72
N GLU A 96 -15.44 -0.28 -11.54
CA GLU A 96 -16.10 -1.36 -12.29
C GLU A 96 -16.16 -2.68 -11.52
N ASP A 97 -15.14 -2.98 -10.73
CA ASP A 97 -15.02 -4.18 -9.90
C ASP A 97 -14.50 -3.81 -8.50
N PRO A 98 -15.40 -3.49 -7.56
CA PRO A 98 -15.03 -3.01 -6.23
C PRO A 98 -14.47 -4.12 -5.34
N THR A 99 -14.50 -5.38 -5.78
CA THR A 99 -13.85 -6.49 -5.06
C THR A 99 -12.33 -6.43 -5.17
N GLY A 100 -11.80 -5.68 -6.13
CA GLY A 100 -10.37 -5.60 -6.40
C GLY A 100 -9.83 -6.77 -7.21
N GLY A 101 -10.67 -7.60 -7.82
CA GLY A 101 -10.25 -8.79 -8.58
C GLY A 101 -9.35 -8.50 -9.80
N LYS A 102 -9.24 -7.24 -10.21
CA LYS A 102 -8.35 -6.75 -11.28
C LYS A 102 -7.21 -5.86 -10.79
N VAL A 103 -7.11 -5.63 -9.48
CA VAL A 103 -5.99 -4.87 -8.89
C VAL A 103 -4.72 -5.71 -8.94
N SER A 104 -3.61 -5.09 -9.34
CA SER A 104 -2.30 -5.76 -9.42
C SER A 104 -1.16 -4.80 -9.12
N GLU A 105 -0.03 -5.34 -8.66
CA GLU A 105 1.21 -4.57 -8.55
C GLU A 105 1.78 -4.30 -9.95
N VAL A 106 2.09 -3.04 -10.24
CA VAL A 106 2.64 -2.57 -11.52
C VAL A 106 4.06 -2.01 -11.40
N GLY A 107 4.63 -2.04 -10.20
CA GLY A 107 6.02 -1.69 -9.96
C GLY A 107 6.37 -1.63 -8.48
N PHE A 108 7.66 -1.76 -8.20
CA PHE A 108 8.20 -1.61 -6.86
C PHE A 108 9.60 -0.99 -6.90
N PHE A 109 10.05 -0.47 -5.77
CA PHE A 109 11.45 -0.10 -5.53
C PHE A 109 11.83 -0.51 -4.11
N ASP A 110 12.72 -1.49 -4.04
CA ASP A 110 13.22 -1.98 -2.77
C ASP A 110 14.35 -1.07 -2.24
N VAL A 111 14.17 -0.60 -1.01
CA VAL A 111 15.15 0.22 -0.30
C VAL A 111 15.89 -0.56 0.77
N TYR A 112 15.52 -1.82 1.04
CA TYR A 112 16.05 -2.67 2.10
C TYR A 112 16.44 -4.09 1.65
N PRO A 113 17.31 -4.23 0.62
CA PRO A 113 17.61 -5.52 0.00
C PRO A 113 18.36 -6.52 0.89
N GLU A 114 18.87 -6.10 2.04
CA GLU A 114 19.53 -7.03 2.95
C GLU A 114 18.57 -8.07 3.55
N ASN A 115 17.27 -7.74 3.69
CA ASN A 115 16.26 -8.67 4.22
C ASN A 115 15.78 -9.68 3.15
N ASP A 116 16.16 -9.52 1.89
CA ASP A 116 15.82 -10.45 0.81
C ASP A 116 16.35 -11.87 1.06
N ASN A 117 17.41 -12.00 1.85
CA ASN A 117 18.00 -13.29 2.19
C ASN A 117 17.27 -14.01 3.34
N GLU A 118 16.30 -13.35 3.97
CA GLU A 118 15.46 -13.96 5.02
C GLU A 118 14.52 -15.02 4.43
N PRO A 119 13.99 -15.98 5.23
CA PRO A 119 13.23 -17.14 4.73
C PRO A 119 12.01 -16.82 3.85
N ARG A 120 11.49 -15.59 3.88
CA ARG A 120 10.34 -15.14 3.09
C ARG A 120 10.66 -13.98 2.14
N GLY A 121 11.94 -13.65 1.95
CA GLY A 121 12.35 -12.53 1.11
C GLY A 121 11.87 -11.17 1.63
N GLY A 122 11.99 -10.97 2.95
CA GLY A 122 11.51 -9.79 3.65
C GLY A 122 11.47 -10.00 5.17
N SER A 123 11.05 -8.96 5.91
CA SER A 123 10.99 -8.96 7.37
C SER A 123 9.78 -8.20 7.90
N ILE A 124 9.18 -8.68 8.99
CA ILE A 124 8.20 -7.93 9.79
C ILE A 124 8.96 -7.05 10.77
N ASP A 125 9.43 -5.90 10.30
CA ASP A 125 10.19 -4.93 11.11
C ASP A 125 10.00 -3.50 10.57
N PHE A 126 10.14 -2.52 11.45
CA PHE A 126 9.91 -1.10 11.18
C PHE A 126 11.18 -0.43 10.64
N VAL A 127 11.63 -0.88 9.46
CA VAL A 127 12.83 -0.42 8.75
C VAL A 127 12.47 0.04 7.33
N GLY A 128 13.39 0.64 6.57
CA GLY A 128 13.16 0.92 5.15
C GLY A 128 12.30 2.17 4.90
N THR A 129 11.32 2.08 3.99
CA THR A 129 10.52 3.26 3.57
C THR A 129 9.56 3.70 4.66
N TRP A 130 9.71 4.93 5.16
CA TRP A 130 8.72 5.54 6.06
C TRP A 130 7.58 6.17 5.26
N SER A 131 7.88 6.88 4.18
CA SER A 131 6.87 7.48 3.31
C SER A 131 7.45 7.80 1.92
N HIS A 132 6.62 8.40 1.08
CA HIS A 132 7.00 8.88 -0.24
C HIS A 132 6.14 10.08 -0.65
N TYR A 133 6.58 10.81 -1.68
CA TYR A 133 5.88 11.95 -2.26
C TYR A 133 5.80 11.78 -3.78
N PRO A 134 4.64 11.35 -4.33
CA PRO A 134 4.49 11.06 -5.75
C PRO A 134 3.93 12.24 -6.59
N TYR A 135 3.78 13.44 -6.03
CA TYR A 135 3.07 14.56 -6.67
C TYR A 135 3.96 15.50 -7.51
N PHE A 136 5.25 15.19 -7.72
CA PHE A 136 6.08 16.04 -8.59
C PHE A 136 5.60 15.96 -10.04
N LYS A 137 5.34 17.12 -10.67
CA LYS A 137 4.94 17.24 -12.09
C LYS A 137 5.91 16.57 -13.07
N SER A 138 7.16 16.34 -12.67
CA SER A 138 8.16 15.65 -13.47
C SER A 138 7.95 14.12 -13.54
N GLY A 139 6.99 13.59 -12.77
CA GLY A 139 6.73 12.16 -12.59
C GLY A 139 7.75 11.45 -11.69
N HIS A 140 8.62 12.20 -11.01
CA HIS A 140 9.52 11.62 -10.01
C HIS A 140 8.79 11.42 -8.69
N ILE A 141 9.21 10.38 -7.96
CA ILE A 141 8.69 10.03 -6.65
C ILE A 141 9.87 10.15 -5.69
N LEU A 142 9.74 11.04 -4.71
CA LEU A 142 10.69 11.11 -3.61
C LEU A 142 10.30 10.04 -2.59
N VAL A 143 11.22 9.16 -2.23
CA VAL A 143 11.02 8.10 -1.24
C VAL A 143 11.89 8.43 -0.05
N ASN A 144 11.30 8.60 1.14
CA ASN A 144 12.06 8.82 2.37
C ASN A 144 12.11 7.54 3.19
N THR A 145 13.28 7.27 3.76
CA THR A 145 13.55 6.07 4.54
C THR A 145 13.91 6.42 5.98
N ILE A 146 13.84 5.42 6.86
CA ILE A 146 14.20 5.56 8.27
C ILE A 146 15.73 5.64 8.40
N GLU A 147 16.46 4.72 7.75
CA GLU A 147 17.91 4.56 7.95
C GLU A 147 18.80 4.95 6.75
N ARG A 148 18.24 5.22 5.56
CA ARG A 148 19.03 5.42 4.32
C ARG A 148 18.91 6.81 3.67
N GLY A 149 18.19 7.74 4.29
CA GLY A 149 17.96 9.07 3.73
C GLY A 149 16.84 9.08 2.69
N ALA A 150 17.12 9.56 1.49
CA ALA A 150 16.10 9.74 0.46
C ALA A 150 16.54 9.24 -0.91
N PHE A 151 15.61 8.63 -1.63
CA PHE A 151 15.76 8.22 -3.02
C PHE A 151 14.80 9.01 -3.90
N VAL A 152 15.17 9.25 -5.15
CA VAL A 152 14.28 9.82 -6.16
C VAL A 152 14.18 8.83 -7.30
N VAL A 153 13.00 8.25 -7.46
CA VAL A 153 12.72 7.22 -8.48
C VAL A 153 11.71 7.74 -9.49
N LYS A 154 11.57 7.04 -10.61
CA LYS A 154 10.56 7.33 -11.63
C LYS A 154 10.14 6.02 -12.28
N ARG A 155 8.84 5.81 -12.44
CA ARG A 155 8.30 4.62 -13.12
C ARG A 155 8.80 4.60 -14.57
N ALA A 156 9.34 3.46 -15.01
CA ALA A 156 9.65 3.24 -16.42
C ALA A 156 8.36 3.20 -17.24
N ALA A 157 8.39 3.82 -18.42
CA ALA A 157 7.24 3.89 -19.33
C ALA A 157 6.93 2.53 -19.97
#